data_AF-A0A0F8WA57-F1
#
_entry.id   AF-A0A0F8WA57-F1
#
_cell.length_a   1.000
_cell.length_b   1.000
_cell.length_c   1.000
_cell.angle_alpha   90.00
_cell.angle_beta   90.00
_cell.angle_gamma   90.00
#
_symmetry.space_group_name_H-M   'P 1'
#
loop_
_entity.id
_entity.type
_entity.pdbx_description
1 polymer ?
#
loop_
_entity_poly.entity_id
_entity_poly.type
_entity_poly.pdbx_seq_one_letter_code
_entity_poly.pdbx_strand_id
1 'polypeptide(L)'
;MGDTRTGLSIFWPDGGIDTGPILLQKKIDINPDDTTGSLYFNHLFPLGVEAIIESIEAIKEDRAPKIAQNEAEATYEPPCDDKVSSIDWDKPAQEVYNFVRGCDPQPGACAVFKKEKIRFYGAK
;
A
#
# COMPACT_ATOMS: atom_id res chain seq x y z
N MET A 1 -0.02 -12.19 -2.75
CA MET A 1 0.50 -11.19 -1.79
C MET A 1 2.02 -11.24 -1.78
N GLY A 2 2.66 -10.10 -1.54
CA GLY A 2 4.12 -10.02 -1.48
C GLY A 2 4.76 -9.47 -2.74
N ASP A 3 4.13 -8.46 -3.36
CA ASP A 3 4.77 -7.70 -4.41
C ASP A 3 6.12 -7.16 -3.93
N THR A 4 7.08 -7.05 -4.85
CA THR A 4 8.44 -6.58 -4.53
C THR A 4 8.60 -5.08 -4.80
N ARG A 5 7.56 -4.42 -5.31
CA ARG A 5 7.55 -3.00 -5.67
C ARG A 5 6.20 -2.39 -5.39
N THR A 6 6.22 -1.13 -4.98
CA THR A 6 5.04 -0.28 -4.86
C THR A 6 5.42 1.15 -5.24
N GLY A 7 4.58 2.12 -4.90
CA GLY A 7 4.87 3.52 -5.12
C GLY A 7 3.76 4.42 -4.64
N LEU A 8 3.77 5.63 -5.16
CA LEU A 8 2.69 6.59 -5.01
C LEU A 8 2.39 7.24 -6.35
N SER A 9 1.16 7.71 -6.49
CA SER A 9 0.70 8.47 -7.65
C SER A 9 0.07 9.77 -7.17
N ILE A 10 0.41 10.87 -7.83
CA ILE A 10 -0.35 12.12 -7.77
C ILE A 10 -1.25 12.12 -8.99
N PHE A 11 -2.54 12.30 -8.79
CA PHE A 11 -3.55 12.23 -9.85
C PHE A 11 -4.60 13.32 -9.66
N TRP A 12 -5.37 13.59 -10.71
CA TRP A 12 -6.43 14.58 -10.73
C TRP A 12 -7.75 13.92 -10.30
N PRO A 13 -8.37 14.31 -9.17
CA PRO A 13 -9.62 13.69 -8.74
C PRO A 13 -10.74 13.85 -9.77
N ASP A 14 -11.59 12.83 -9.88
CA ASP A 14 -12.81 12.85 -10.68
C ASP A 14 -14.00 12.28 -9.88
N GLY A 15 -15.04 11.80 -10.56
CA GLY A 15 -16.24 11.27 -9.90
C GLY A 15 -16.12 9.84 -9.35
N GLY A 16 -15.01 9.14 -9.60
CA GLY A 16 -14.78 7.77 -9.13
C GLY A 16 -13.85 7.70 -7.92
N ILE A 17 -13.50 6.47 -7.53
CA ILE A 17 -12.55 6.19 -6.44
C ILE A 17 -11.20 5.89 -7.07
N ASP A 18 -10.25 6.81 -6.91
CA ASP A 18 -8.88 6.70 -7.43
C ASP A 18 -8.76 6.48 -8.95
N THR A 19 -9.76 6.90 -9.75
CA THR A 19 -9.85 6.69 -11.21
C THR A 19 -9.28 7.82 -12.07
N GLY A 20 -9.03 8.98 -11.47
CA GLY A 20 -8.66 10.17 -12.21
C GLY A 20 -7.29 10.10 -12.92
N PRO A 21 -7.04 10.94 -13.93
CA PRO A 21 -5.80 10.86 -14.71
C PRO A 21 -4.56 11.14 -13.84
N ILE A 22 -3.46 10.44 -14.11
CA ILE A 22 -2.19 10.53 -13.39
C ILE A 22 -1.41 11.78 -13.86
N LEU A 23 -0.85 12.50 -12.89
CA LEU A 23 0.10 13.59 -13.07
C LEU A 23 1.54 13.09 -12.92
N LEU A 24 1.81 12.39 -11.82
CA LEU A 24 3.14 11.93 -11.44
C LEU A 24 3.03 10.55 -10.78
N GLN A 25 3.97 9.67 -11.07
CA GLN A 25 4.07 8.37 -10.40
C GLN A 25 5.53 8.10 -10.05
N LYS A 26 5.78 7.63 -8.83
CA LYS A 26 7.10 7.23 -8.35
C LYS A 26 7.03 5.79 -7.85
N LYS A 27 8.10 5.03 -8.04
CA LYS A 27 8.21 3.62 -7.62
C LYS A 27 9.29 3.45 -6.58
N ILE A 28 9.07 2.51 -5.66
CA ILE A 28 10.04 2.05 -4.67
C ILE A 28 10.05 0.52 -4.63
N ASP A 29 11.17 -0.04 -4.22
CA ASP A 29 11.25 -1.47 -3.88
C ASP A 29 10.66 -1.69 -2.48
N ILE A 30 10.02 -2.84 -2.27
CA ILE A 30 9.57 -3.31 -0.97
C ILE A 30 10.64 -4.27 -0.47
N ASN A 31 11.32 -3.94 0.63
CA ASN A 31 12.34 -4.83 1.17
C ASN A 31 11.70 -6.09 1.74
N PRO A 32 12.45 -7.21 1.83
CA PRO A 32 11.91 -8.48 2.33
C PRO A 32 11.25 -8.37 3.71
N ASP A 33 11.82 -7.52 4.58
CA ASP A 33 11.38 -7.33 5.96
C ASP A 33 10.54 -6.06 6.18
N ASP A 34 10.15 -5.35 5.10
CA ASP A 34 9.29 -4.18 5.26
C ASP A 34 7.90 -4.59 5.76
N THR A 35 7.47 -3.94 6.84
CA THR A 35 6.07 -3.92 7.26
C THR A 35 5.34 -2.77 6.55
N THR A 36 4.01 -2.77 6.57
CA THR A 36 3.24 -1.62 6.07
C THR A 36 3.65 -0.32 6.79
N GLY A 37 3.98 -0.41 8.08
CA GLY A 37 4.54 0.69 8.84
C GLY A 37 5.89 1.20 8.32
N SER A 38 6.90 0.34 8.20
CA SER A 38 8.22 0.78 7.72
C SER A 38 8.17 1.26 6.27
N LEU A 39 7.43 0.55 5.41
CA LEU A 39 7.20 0.91 4.02
C LEU A 39 6.60 2.33 3.90
N TYR A 40 5.61 2.64 4.74
CA TYR A 40 5.01 3.97 4.75
C TYR A 40 5.98 5.03 5.30
N PHE A 41 6.42 4.89 6.55
CA PHE A 41 7.11 5.98 7.25
C PHE A 41 8.53 6.23 6.73
N ASN A 42 9.23 5.18 6.30
CA ASN A 42 10.63 5.31 5.89
C ASN A 42 10.76 5.59 4.38
N HIS A 43 9.76 5.23 3.57
CA HIS A 43 9.86 5.29 2.12
C HIS A 43 8.76 6.14 1.48
N LEU A 44 7.49 5.76 1.60
CA LEU A 44 6.40 6.43 0.88
C LEU A 44 6.12 7.84 1.40
N PHE A 45 6.17 8.06 2.70
CA PHE A 45 5.91 9.36 3.31
C PHE A 45 6.89 10.45 2.86
N PRO A 46 8.23 10.30 3.01
CA PRO A 46 9.17 11.31 2.53
C PRO A 46 9.09 11.51 1.01
N LEU A 47 8.98 10.41 0.23
CA LEU A 47 8.80 10.48 -1.22
C LEU A 47 7.52 11.22 -1.62
N GLY A 48 6.45 11.05 -0.86
CA GLY A 48 5.17 11.72 -1.09
C GLY A 48 5.25 13.22 -0.90
N VAL A 49 5.97 13.68 0.13
CA VAL A 49 6.22 15.11 0.36
C VAL A 49 6.96 15.72 -0.85
N GLU A 50 8.02 15.05 -1.32
CA GLU A 50 8.78 15.50 -2.49
C GLU A 50 7.92 15.51 -3.76
N ALA A 51 7.15 14.45 -4.00
CA ALA A 51 6.27 14.32 -5.17
C ALA A 51 5.16 15.37 -5.21
N ILE A 52 4.62 15.77 -4.05
CA ILE A 52 3.64 16.86 -3.96
C ILE A 52 4.26 18.18 -4.38
N ILE A 53 5.47 18.50 -3.92
CA ILE A 53 6.17 19.74 -4.29
C ILE A 53 6.44 19.77 -5.80
N GLU A 54 6.99 18.68 -6.36
CA GLU A 54 7.23 18.54 -7.81
C GLU A 54 5.93 18.72 -8.63
N SER A 55 4.82 18.16 -8.13
CA SER A 55 3.52 18.27 -8.80
C SER A 55 3.00 19.71 -8.78
N ILE A 56 3.14 20.43 -7.66
CA ILE A 56 2.73 21.84 -7.55
C ILE A 56 3.55 22.71 -8.52
N GLU A 57 4.85 22.48 -8.65
CA GLU A 57 5.70 23.19 -9.61
C GLU A 57 5.27 22.91 -11.04
N ALA A 58 5.01 21.65 -11.39
CA ALA A 58 4.52 21.28 -12.72
C ALA A 58 3.18 21.94 -13.08
N ILE A 59 2.28 22.08 -12.09
CA ILE A 59 1.01 22.77 -12.28
C ILE A 59 1.22 24.28 -12.48
N LYS A 60 2.07 24.91 -11.68
CA LYS A 60 2.37 26.36 -11.79
C LYS A 60 2.99 26.72 -13.13
N GLU A 61 3.79 25.83 -13.70
CA GLU A 61 4.47 26.01 -14.98
C GLU A 61 3.64 25.52 -16.18
N ASP A 62 2.36 25.16 -15.97
CA ASP A 62 1.44 24.66 -17.00
C ASP A 62 1.96 23.45 -17.80
N ARG A 63 2.70 22.58 -17.12
CA ARG A 63 3.34 21.38 -17.71
C ARG A 63 2.92 20.07 -17.05
N ALA A 64 1.97 20.12 -16.11
CA ALA A 64 1.43 18.95 -15.44
C ALA A 64 0.54 18.12 -16.40
N PRO A 65 0.90 16.86 -16.68
CA PRO A 65 0.14 16.05 -17.63
C PRO A 65 -1.16 15.51 -17.00
N LYS A 66 -2.06 15.03 -17.88
CA LYS A 66 -3.29 14.29 -17.52
C LYS A 66 -3.28 12.95 -18.25
N ILE A 67 -2.58 11.98 -17.69
CA ILE A 67 -2.41 10.66 -18.31
C ILE A 67 -3.57 9.76 -17.86
N ALA A 68 -4.44 9.34 -18.79
CA ALA A 68 -5.53 8.42 -18.46
C ALA A 68 -4.98 7.09 -17.90
N GLN A 69 -5.63 6.55 -16.87
CA GLN A 69 -5.30 5.25 -16.32
C GLN A 69 -5.75 4.12 -17.26
N ASN A 70 -5.08 2.97 -17.20
CA ASN A 70 -5.51 1.77 -17.92
C ASN A 70 -6.46 0.94 -17.03
N GLU A 71 -7.76 1.11 -17.24
CA GLU A 71 -8.80 0.40 -16.47
C GLU A 71 -8.68 -1.14 -16.54
N ALA A 72 -8.09 -1.69 -17.61
CA ALA A 72 -7.88 -3.13 -17.73
C ALA A 72 -6.83 -3.68 -16.73
N GLU A 73 -5.99 -2.81 -16.17
CA GLU A 73 -4.98 -3.14 -15.16
C GLU A 73 -5.41 -2.72 -13.74
N ALA A 74 -6.57 -2.10 -13.58
CA ALA A 74 -7.04 -1.61 -12.30
C ALA A 74 -7.37 -2.76 -11.34
N THR A 75 -6.93 -2.62 -10.09
CA THR A 75 -7.26 -3.51 -8.99
C THR A 75 -7.85 -2.71 -7.84
N TYR A 76 -8.72 -3.33 -7.04
CA TYR A 76 -9.32 -2.71 -5.87
C TYR A 76 -8.86 -3.40 -4.59
N GLU A 77 -8.31 -2.63 -3.64
CA GLU A 77 -7.95 -3.11 -2.32
C GLU A 77 -8.95 -2.55 -1.28
N PRO A 78 -9.74 -3.40 -0.61
CA PRO A 78 -10.67 -2.95 0.42
C PRO A 78 -9.95 -2.49 1.70
N PRO A 79 -10.63 -1.80 2.62
CA PRO A 79 -10.08 -1.49 3.93
C PRO A 79 -9.58 -2.74 4.68
N CYS A 80 -8.34 -2.68 5.15
CA CYS A 80 -7.76 -3.74 5.98
C CYS A 80 -8.27 -3.62 7.42
N ASP A 81 -9.23 -4.48 7.78
CA ASP A 81 -9.83 -4.57 9.11
C ASP A 81 -9.77 -6.00 9.68
N ASP A 82 -10.35 -6.18 10.87
CA ASP A 82 -10.38 -7.46 11.57
C ASP A 82 -11.11 -8.60 10.83
N LYS A 83 -11.92 -8.29 9.80
CA LYS A 83 -12.62 -9.28 8.98
C LYS A 83 -11.70 -9.89 7.93
N VAL A 84 -10.66 -9.14 7.52
CA VAL A 84 -9.72 -9.53 6.47
C VAL A 84 -8.30 -9.79 6.99
N SER A 85 -8.05 -9.55 8.28
CA SER A 85 -6.73 -9.78 8.91
C SER A 85 -6.58 -11.15 9.60
N SER A 86 -7.48 -12.11 9.36
CA SER A 86 -7.35 -13.46 9.94
C SER A 86 -6.34 -14.29 9.16
N ILE A 87 -5.36 -14.88 9.86
CA ILE A 87 -4.34 -15.75 9.26
C ILE A 87 -5.00 -17.04 8.77
N ASP A 88 -4.77 -17.37 7.51
CA ASP A 88 -5.01 -18.69 6.93
C ASP A 88 -3.74 -19.55 7.11
N TRP A 89 -3.78 -20.48 8.06
CA TRP A 89 -2.65 -21.34 8.40
C TRP A 89 -2.39 -22.47 7.40
N ASP A 90 -3.30 -22.71 6.46
CA ASP A 90 -3.09 -23.70 5.39
C ASP A 90 -2.19 -23.14 4.27
N LYS A 91 -1.80 -21.86 4.34
CA LYS A 91 -0.91 -21.20 3.38
C LYS A 91 0.56 -21.52 3.62
N PRO A 92 1.41 -21.46 2.57
CA PRO A 92 2.86 -21.55 2.73
C PRO A 92 3.40 -20.52 3.72
N ALA A 93 4.44 -20.87 4.46
CA ALA A 93 5.04 -20.01 5.50
C ALA A 93 5.40 -18.61 4.99
N GLN A 94 5.87 -18.49 3.74
CA GLN A 94 6.21 -17.20 3.13
C GLN A 94 4.97 -16.32 2.90
N GLU A 95 3.82 -16.91 2.54
CA GLU A 95 2.57 -16.17 2.39
C GLU A 95 2.05 -15.70 3.74
N VAL A 96 2.12 -16.56 4.76
CA VAL A 96 1.77 -16.18 6.15
C VAL A 96 2.68 -15.04 6.62
N TYR A 97 4.00 -15.15 6.41
CA TYR A 97 4.96 -14.09 6.73
C TYR A 97 4.61 -12.76 6.04
N ASN A 98 4.35 -12.79 4.73
CA ASN A 98 3.96 -11.61 3.95
C ASN A 98 2.64 -11.01 4.44
N PHE A 99 1.69 -11.85 4.85
CA PHE A 99 0.42 -11.42 5.42
C PHE A 99 0.62 -10.72 6.77
N VAL A 100 1.41 -11.29 7.68
CA VAL A 100 1.67 -10.68 9.00
C VAL A 100 2.34 -9.32 8.84
N ARG A 101 3.39 -9.19 8.02
CA ARG A 101 4.05 -7.88 7.81
C ARG A 101 3.17 -6.87 7.07
N GLY A 102 2.27 -7.34 6.20
CA GLY A 102 1.27 -6.50 5.51
C GLY A 102 0.19 -5.94 6.43
N CYS A 103 -0.09 -6.60 7.56
CA CYS A 103 -1.02 -6.11 8.58
C CYS A 103 -0.34 -5.32 9.72
N ASP A 104 0.99 -5.19 9.71
CA ASP A 104 1.77 -4.54 10.78
C ASP A 104 2.02 -3.06 10.41
N PRO A 105 1.60 -2.07 11.25
CA PRO A 105 1.20 -2.21 12.66
C PRO A 105 -0.30 -2.30 12.91
N GLN A 106 -1.15 -2.01 11.93
CA GLN A 106 -2.61 -2.03 12.11
C GLN A 106 -3.29 -2.69 10.91
N PRO A 107 -4.28 -3.58 11.15
CA PRO A 107 -4.83 -4.00 12.45
C PRO A 107 -3.97 -5.01 13.22
N GLY A 108 -2.88 -5.51 12.64
CA GLY A 108 -2.20 -6.72 13.06
C GLY A 108 -2.94 -7.96 12.56
N ALA A 109 -2.18 -8.90 11.99
CA ALA A 109 -2.72 -10.19 11.59
C ALA A 109 -3.22 -10.91 12.86
N CYS A 110 -4.29 -11.70 12.75
CA CYS A 110 -4.94 -12.29 13.90
C CYS A 110 -5.31 -13.75 13.71
N ALA A 111 -5.45 -14.46 14.83
CA ALA A 111 -5.99 -15.82 14.87
C ALA A 111 -6.71 -16.05 16.20
N VAL A 112 -7.50 -17.11 16.27
CA VAL A 112 -8.16 -17.53 17.53
C VAL A 112 -7.42 -18.72 18.12
N PHE A 113 -6.99 -18.59 19.38
CA PHE A 113 -6.38 -19.68 20.14
C PHE A 113 -7.06 -19.79 21.49
N LYS A 114 -7.53 -20.99 21.86
CA LYS A 114 -8.28 -21.24 23.12
C LYS A 114 -9.45 -20.26 23.36
N LYS A 115 -10.15 -19.89 22.29
CA LYS A 115 -11.27 -18.91 22.28
C LYS A 115 -10.86 -17.45 22.52
N GLU A 116 -9.56 -17.15 22.51
CA GLU A 116 -9.05 -15.78 22.58
C GLU A 116 -8.50 -15.33 21.23
N LYS A 117 -8.73 -14.06 20.90
CA LYS A 117 -8.16 -13.43 19.70
C LYS A 117 -6.73 -12.99 20.02
N ILE A 118 -5.77 -13.51 19.26
CA ILE A 118 -4.36 -13.16 19.33
C ILE A 118 -4.00 -12.32 18.10
N ARG A 119 -3.12 -11.34 18.26
CA ARG A 119 -2.53 -10.56 17.16
C ARG A 119 -1.05 -10.85 17.01
N PHE A 120 -0.57 -10.78 15.77
CA PHE A 120 0.79 -11.09 15.37
C PHE A 120 1.41 -9.86 14.72
N TYR A 121 2.64 -9.55 15.13
CA TYR A 121 3.46 -8.43 14.69
C TYR A 121 4.92 -8.88 14.65
N GLY A 122 5.77 -8.19 13.89
CA GLY A 122 7.21 -8.44 13.88
C GLY A 122 7.61 -9.89 13.55
N ALA A 123 6.99 -10.46 12.51
CA ALA A 123 7.28 -11.81 12.03
C ALA A 123 8.77 -11.98 11.65
N LYS A 124 9.30 -13.20 11.80
CA LYS A 124 10.68 -13.59 11.49
C LYS A 124 10.73 -15.01 10.94
#